data_AF-A0A7J7YLI3-F1
#
_entry.id   AF-A0A7J7YLI3-F1
#
_cell.length_a   1.000
_cell.length_b   1.000
_cell.length_c   1.000
_cell.angle_alpha   90.00
_cell.angle_beta   90.00
_cell.angle_gamma   90.00
#
_symmetry.space_group_name_H-M   'P 1'
#
loop_
_entity.id
_entity.type
_entity.pdbx_description
1 polymer ?
#
loop_
_entity_poly.entity_id
_entity_poly.type
_entity_poly.pdbx_seq_one_letter_code
_entity_poly.pdbx_strand_id
1 'polypeptide(L)' 'MKILGIFLTFVFTVSCGPSVSQKKTRDKTREITVRKTECYLVRGACKTSCNNWEYIYNYCDNEPCCVVREYKMPTSK' A
#
# COMPACT_ATOMS: atom_id res chain seq x y z
N MET A 1 30.92 34.42 12.31
CA MET A 1 30.31 34.13 10.98
C MET A 1 30.12 32.62 10.75
N LYS A 2 29.33 31.93 11.59
CA LYS A 2 28.99 30.50 11.39
C LYS A 2 27.67 30.11 12.09
N ILE A 3 27.31 30.87 13.13
CA ILE A 3 26.07 30.70 13.91
C ILE A 3 24.83 31.24 13.16
N LEU A 4 24.98 32.30 12.34
CA LEU A 4 23.86 32.89 11.59
C LEU A 4 23.29 31.96 10.49
N GLY A 5 24.10 31.05 9.96
CA GLY A 5 23.65 30.09 8.92
C GLY A 5 22.76 28.98 9.46
N ILE A 6 22.85 28.66 10.76
CA ILE A 6 22.06 27.61 11.41
C ILE A 6 20.65 28.13 11.74
N PHE A 7 20.52 29.41 12.06
CA PHE A 7 19.22 30.02 12.36
C PHE A 7 18.34 30.13 11.10
N LEU A 8 18.94 30.47 9.95
CA LEU A 8 18.20 30.61 8.69
C LEU A 8 17.61 29.27 8.23
N THR A 9 18.35 28.16 8.31
CA THR A 9 17.82 26.84 7.92
C THR A 9 16.66 26.40 8.79
N PHE A 10 16.63 26.77 10.07
CA PHE A 10 15.53 26.45 10.99
C PHE A 10 14.24 27.23 10.67
N VAL A 11 14.36 28.49 10.22
CA VAL A 11 13.20 29.33 9.86
C VAL A 11 12.61 28.93 8.49
N PHE A 12 13.45 28.43 7.57
CA PHE A 12 12.98 27.94 6.27
C PHE A 12 12.28 26.59 6.34
N THR A 13 12.64 25.69 7.27
CA THR A 13 11.95 24.40 7.45
C THR A 13 10.60 24.52 8.16
N VAL A 14 10.35 25.59 8.92
CA VAL A 14 9.05 25.84 9.57
C VAL A 14 8.07 26.64 8.70
N SER A 15 8.55 27.34 7.66
CA SER A 15 7.68 28.13 6.77
C SER A 15 7.03 27.30 5.66
N CYS A 16 7.67 26.22 5.21
CA CYS A 16 7.06 25.20 4.36
C CYS A 16 6.55 24.06 5.24
N GLY A 17 5.35 24.26 5.82
CA GLY A 17 4.78 23.37 6.82
C GLY A 17 4.73 21.89 6.38
N PRO A 18 4.76 20.94 7.34
CA PRO A 18 4.79 19.49 7.11
C PRO A 18 3.55 18.93 6.37
N SER A 19 2.59 19.80 6.06
CA SER A 19 1.30 19.55 5.43
C SER A 19 1.39 18.80 4.09
N VAL A 20 2.43 19.01 3.28
CA VAL A 20 2.56 18.34 1.97
C VAL A 20 2.96 16.87 2.13
N SER A 21 3.90 16.57 3.03
CA SER A 21 4.33 15.19 3.35
C SER A 21 3.20 14.41 4.05
N GLN A 22 2.46 15.10 4.91
CA GLN A 22 1.33 14.51 5.63
C GLN A 22 0.15 14.19 4.71
N LYS A 23 -0.17 15.07 3.74
CA LYS A 23 -1.19 14.80 2.71
C LYS A 23 -0.84 13.58 1.86
N LYS A 24 0.40 13.52 1.35
CA LYS A 24 0.88 12.38 0.56
C LYS A 24 0.81 11.06 1.33
N THR A 25 1.15 11.09 2.62
CA THR A 25 1.03 9.90 3.50
C THR A 25 -0.42 9.49 3.69
N ARG A 26 -1.33 10.44 3.92
CA ARG A 26 -2.77 10.18 4.07
C ARG A 26 -3.38 9.57 2.82
N ASP A 27 -3.02 10.08 1.65
CA ASP A 27 -3.52 9.56 0.37
C ASP A 27 -3.03 8.14 0.13
N LYS A 28 -1.75 7.86 0.43
CA LYS A 28 -1.19 6.49 0.39
C LYS A 28 -1.93 5.54 1.34
N THR A 29 -2.20 5.96 2.58
CA THR A 29 -2.95 5.13 3.54
C THR A 29 -4.37 4.82 3.05
N ARG A 30 -5.03 5.80 2.41
CA ARG A 30 -6.36 5.61 1.84
C ARG A 30 -6.32 4.59 0.69
N GLU A 31 -5.34 4.70 -0.20
CA GLU A 31 -5.15 3.77 -1.31
C GLU A 31 -4.93 2.32 -0.82
N ILE A 32 -4.05 2.13 0.17
CA ILE A 32 -3.81 0.82 0.81
C ILE A 32 -5.11 0.24 1.39
N THR A 33 -5.91 1.09 2.03
CA THR A 33 -7.20 0.67 2.64
C THR A 33 -8.20 0.23 1.58
N VAL A 34 -8.26 0.95 0.45
CA VAL A 34 -9.11 0.59 -0.69
C VAL A 34 -8.69 -0.75 -1.27
N ARG A 35 -7.40 -0.96 -1.55
CA ARG A 35 -6.89 -2.23 -2.08
C ARG A 35 -7.11 -3.42 -1.15
N LYS A 36 -6.97 -3.22 0.16
CA LYS A 36 -7.34 -4.24 1.17
C LYS A 36 -8.82 -4.59 1.12
N THR A 37 -9.68 -3.59 0.94
CA THR A 37 -11.13 -3.79 0.82
C THR A 37 -11.48 -4.54 -0.46
N GLU A 38 -10.86 -4.19 -1.59
CA GLU A 38 -11.00 -4.91 -2.86
C GLU A 38 -10.62 -6.39 -2.72
N CYS A 39 -9.49 -6.67 -2.04
CA CYS A 39 -9.06 -8.03 -1.76
C CYS A 39 -10.10 -8.82 -0.96
N TYR A 40 -10.67 -8.20 0.08
CA TYR A 40 -11.71 -8.82 0.89
C TYR A 40 -13.00 -9.08 0.12
N LEU A 41 -13.40 -8.16 -0.78
CA LEU A 41 -14.61 -8.29 -1.60
C LEU A 41 -14.57 -9.51 -2.52
N VAL A 42 -13.39 -9.86 -3.04
CA VAL A 42 -13.19 -11.07 -3.85
C VAL A 42 -12.92 -12.33 -3.00
N ARG A 43 -13.17 -12.27 -1.69
CA ARG A 43 -12.86 -13.33 -0.71
C ARG A 43 -11.38 -13.73 -0.69
N GLY A 44 -10.50 -12.80 -1.05
CA GLY A 44 -9.05 -12.96 -0.97
C GLY A 44 -8.50 -12.67 0.42
N ALA A 45 -7.24 -13.04 0.62
CA ALA A 45 -6.50 -12.76 1.84
C ALA A 45 -5.14 -12.11 1.52
N CYS A 46 -4.78 -11.03 2.22
CA CYS A 46 -3.44 -10.47 2.18
C CYS A 46 -2.48 -11.42 2.93
N LYS A 47 -1.50 -11.96 2.24
CA LYS A 47 -0.50 -12.89 2.81
C LYS A 47 0.88 -12.53 2.26
N THR A 48 1.94 -12.92 2.96
CA THR A 48 3.32 -12.71 2.47
C THR A 48 3.61 -13.46 1.16
N SER A 49 2.93 -14.57 0.91
CA SER A 49 2.98 -15.33 -0.34
C SER A 49 1.69 -16.13 -0.55
N CYS A 50 1.37 -16.43 -1.81
CA CYS A 50 0.22 -17.25 -2.17
C CYS A 50 0.61 -18.71 -2.37
N ASN A 51 -0.29 -19.63 -2.02
CA ASN A 51 -0.12 -21.06 -2.26
C ASN A 51 -0.36 -21.41 -3.75
N ASN A 52 -0.01 -22.63 -4.17
CA ASN A 52 -0.24 -23.14 -5.53
C ASN A 52 -1.71 -23.17 -5.94
N TRP A 53 -2.63 -23.29 -4.97
CA TRP A 53 -4.08 -23.26 -5.20
C TRP A 53 -4.68 -21.84 -5.22
N GLU A 54 -3.86 -20.81 -5.04
CA GLU A 54 -4.26 -19.42 -5.05
C GLU A 54 -3.68 -18.72 -6.30
N TYR A 55 -4.23 -17.55 -6.64
CA TYR A 55 -3.66 -16.63 -7.61
C TYR A 55 -3.56 -15.23 -7.02
N ILE A 56 -2.62 -14.43 -7.52
CA ILE A 56 -2.44 -13.04 -7.09
C ILE A 56 -3.46 -12.19 -7.85
N TYR A 57 -4.39 -11.57 -7.13
CA TYR A 57 -5.39 -10.68 -7.72
C TYR A 57 -4.91 -9.22 -7.78
N ASN A 58 -4.34 -8.72 -6.68
CA ASN A 58 -3.74 -7.38 -6.54
C ASN A 58 -2.73 -7.39 -5.38
N TYR A 59 -2.24 -6.23 -4.95
CA TYR A 59 -1.40 -6.04 -3.77
C TYR A 59 -2.11 -5.18 -2.72
N CYS A 60 -2.06 -5.62 -1.47
CA CYS A 60 -2.66 -4.89 -0.36
C CYS A 60 -1.83 -3.66 0.02
N ASP A 61 -0.53 -3.88 0.24
CA ASP A 61 0.50 -2.84 0.38
C ASP A 61 1.78 -3.41 -0.25
N ASN A 62 2.63 -4.08 0.55
CA ASN A 62 3.76 -4.86 0.07
C ASN A 62 3.44 -6.36 -0.08
N GLU A 63 2.30 -6.80 0.47
CA GLU A 63 1.85 -8.19 0.46
C GLU A 63 0.85 -8.45 -0.69
N PRO A 64 0.94 -9.58 -1.39
CA PRO A 64 -0.05 -9.98 -2.38
C PRO A 64 -1.41 -10.31 -1.76
N CYS A 65 -2.47 -9.99 -2.49
CA CYS A 65 -3.82 -10.50 -2.26
C CYS A 65 -3.98 -11.86 -2.94
N CYS A 66 -4.09 -12.91 -2.15
CA CYS A 66 -4.22 -14.29 -2.59
C CYS A 66 -5.70 -14.70 -2.65
N VAL A 67 -6.17 -15.08 -3.84
CA VAL A 67 -7.55 -15.52 -4.07
C VAL A 67 -7.54 -17.00 -4.46
N VAL A 68 -8.44 -17.80 -3.87
CA VAL A 68 -8.53 -19.24 -4.14
C VAL A 68 -9.01 -19.45 -5.57
N ARG A 69 -8.32 -20.33 -6.32
CA ARG A 69 -8.74 -20.72 -7.67
C ARG A 69 -10.00 -21.58 -7.58
N GLU A 70 -10.99 -21.27 -8.41
CA GLU A 70 -12.11 -22.19 -8.61
C GLU A 70 -11.60 -23.48 -9.24
N TYR A 71 -11.93 -24.61 -8.63
CA TYR A 71 -11.62 -25.92 -9.20
C TYR A 71 -12.49 -26.13 -10.45
N LYS A 72 -11.87 -26.14 -11.63
CA LYS A 72 -12.52 -26.58 -12.86
C LYS A 72 -12.20 -28.05 -13.08
N MET A 73 -13.22 -28.89 -12.95
CA MET A 73 -13.08 -30.32 -13.23
C MET A 73 -12.66 -30.48 -14.70
N PRO A 74 -11.59 -31.25 -15.00
CA PRO A 74 -11.20 -31.51 -16.37
C PRO A 74 -12.34 -32.26 -17.06
N THR A 75 -12.90 -31.67 -18.11
CA THR A 75 -13.86 -32.37 -18.97
C THR A 75 -13.12 -33.48 -19.69
N SER A 76 -13.56 -34.74 -19.52
CA SER A 76 -13.07 -35.84 -20.34
C SER A 76 -13.31 -35.50 -21.81
N LYS A 77 -12.25 -35.57 -22.63
CA LYS A 77 -12.39 -35.54 -24.08
C LYS A 77 -12.93 -36.87 -24.59
#